data_AF-A0A7S2HUB9-F1
#
_entry.id   AF-A0A7S2HUB9-F1
#
_cell.length_a   1.000
_cell.length_b   1.000
_cell.length_c   1.000
_cell.angle_alpha   90.00
_cell.angle_beta   90.00
_cell.angle_gamma   90.00
#
_symmetry.space_group_name_H-M   'P 1'
#
loop_
_entity.id
_entity.type
_entity.pdbx_description
1 polymer ?
#
loop_
_entity_poly.entity_id
_entity_poly.type
_entity_poly.pdbx_seq_one_letter_code
_entity_poly.pdbx_strand_id
1 'polypeptide(L)'
;MKSTVQHIAARWGSAAAHRVAPGSTVLASAGGPGGARRHFKKAARVARVPHTAPLVTRTWAPETDPPASVPQVPAGGPKTLSTLQGRVALGGSDLGHLRHEAEADASLKGLPTPVLNDGDLTKSVQELETLRAEIILYFHKTFTLFEKLHEVFNNVPAIYEKHERLRHPPIFYLGHTASFYVNKLHLGKFIHHRLDPVLEMQMAVGVDEMSWDDWDSNSYVWPSGAEARADPAAAVEFLQKVLDLRRNVRVLVDDLMKQQPMEWPINKDSFWWIIVMGIEHERIHLETSSVIHRQAGLDEVQPIGVFPRCERGRFHKSPSASAARNMPANRLLPVPAGVTRLGRQWEGTATYGWDNEFGKEVHAEVPAFEASEFLVTNKEYLEFMEAGGYTTQRYWTEEGWSWVSDMKPTAPRFWRRSGDEHYLRTLCEEIPMPWDWPAEVCHNEAAAFCAYLSEKLGKTIRLPMEDEHMRMRDSVPTDLQDSAHGPAWGAWTPGNINLAFWASSCPVDTFKSPLGLYDVLGNVWQHCLTPIDVLEGFETHPLYDDFTTPTIGEAHSRIMGGAWM
;
A
#
# COMPACT_ATOMS: atom_id res chain seq x y z
N MET A 1 28.70 3.19 18.58
CA MET A 1 27.61 3.62 17.67
C MET A 1 27.07 4.98 18.11
N LYS A 2 27.72 6.11 17.72
CA LYS A 2 27.21 7.49 17.98
C LYS A 2 27.65 8.53 16.92
N SER A 3 28.13 8.09 15.75
CA SER A 3 28.75 8.96 14.74
C SER A 3 28.06 8.97 13.36
N THR A 4 27.00 8.19 13.15
CA THR A 4 26.33 8.08 11.83
C THR A 4 25.24 9.14 11.62
N VAL A 5 24.62 9.65 12.69
CA VAL A 5 23.44 10.54 12.65
C VAL A 5 23.75 11.98 12.18
N GLN A 6 25.02 12.39 12.08
CA GLN A 6 25.38 13.77 11.69
C GLN A 6 25.69 13.99 10.20
N HIS A 7 25.64 12.96 9.35
CA HIS A 7 26.04 13.11 7.93
C HIS A 7 24.91 13.46 6.93
N ILE A 8 23.64 13.27 7.30
CA ILE A 8 22.51 13.45 6.37
C ILE A 8 22.24 14.93 6.06
N ALA A 9 22.35 15.82 7.05
CA ALA A 9 22.10 17.26 6.90
C ALA A 9 23.16 18.04 6.08
N ALA A 10 24.27 17.42 5.69
CA ALA A 10 25.41 18.11 5.07
C ALA A 10 25.48 18.01 3.53
N ARG A 11 24.55 17.28 2.88
CA ARG A 11 24.57 17.05 1.42
C ARG A 11 23.59 17.90 0.60
N TRP A 12 22.71 18.66 1.24
CA TRP A 12 21.68 19.45 0.56
C TRP A 12 21.72 20.91 1.06
N GLY A 13 21.99 21.87 0.17
CA GLY A 13 21.78 23.30 0.42
C GLY A 13 22.99 24.14 0.86
N SER A 14 23.86 24.53 -0.09
CA SER A 14 24.82 25.63 0.09
C SER A 14 24.40 26.87 -0.72
N ALA A 15 23.42 27.65 -0.22
CA ALA A 15 23.12 28.99 -0.77
C ALA A 15 22.21 29.85 0.15
N ALA A 16 22.77 30.55 1.14
CA ALA A 16 22.22 31.81 1.70
C ALA A 16 23.19 32.45 2.71
N ALA A 17 24.10 33.30 2.26
CA ALA A 17 25.01 34.02 3.15
C ALA A 17 24.43 35.39 3.54
N HIS A 18 23.93 35.52 4.78
CA HIS A 18 23.71 36.83 5.39
C HIS A 18 24.41 36.97 6.76
N ARG A 19 24.95 38.17 6.98
CA ARG A 19 25.99 38.47 7.96
C ARG A 19 25.39 38.80 9.33
N VAL A 20 25.95 38.23 10.39
CA VAL A 20 25.95 38.84 11.73
C VAL A 20 27.38 38.76 12.28
N ALA A 21 27.88 39.87 12.83
CA ALA A 21 29.25 39.99 13.35
C ALA A 21 29.32 39.61 14.86
N PRO A 22 30.51 39.26 15.40
CA PRO A 22 30.61 38.51 16.65
C PRO A 22 30.92 39.35 17.91
N GLY A 23 30.54 38.80 19.06
CA GLY A 23 30.96 39.20 20.41
C GLY A 23 30.15 38.40 21.46
N SER A 24 30.71 37.92 22.57
CA SER A 24 32.08 38.04 23.10
C SER A 24 32.44 36.83 24.00
N THR A 25 33.74 36.61 24.17
CA THR A 25 34.32 35.49 24.95
C THR A 25 34.37 35.79 26.44
N VAL A 26 33.92 34.88 27.33
CA VAL A 26 34.45 34.74 28.71
C VAL A 26 34.39 33.28 29.20
N LEU A 27 35.60 32.72 29.38
CA LEU A 27 36.11 31.74 30.38
C LEU A 27 35.23 30.65 31.03
N ALA A 28 35.85 29.48 31.14
CA ALA A 28 35.40 28.32 31.90
C ALA A 28 35.86 28.34 33.38
N SER A 29 35.18 27.57 34.23
CA SER A 29 35.79 26.93 35.42
C SER A 29 35.06 25.63 35.78
N ALA A 30 35.81 24.62 36.25
CA ALA A 30 35.32 23.27 36.54
C ALA A 30 34.87 23.11 38.00
N GLY A 31 34.08 22.06 38.33
CA GLY A 31 33.79 21.78 39.75
C GLY A 31 32.75 20.71 40.12
N GLY A 32 33.02 19.43 39.81
CA GLY A 32 32.62 18.28 40.67
C GLY A 32 31.14 17.86 40.79
N PRO A 33 30.86 16.62 41.26
CA PRO A 33 29.52 16.02 41.23
C PRO A 33 28.80 16.04 42.59
N GLY A 34 27.47 16.08 42.57
CA GLY A 34 26.62 15.89 43.75
C GLY A 34 25.14 15.79 43.36
N GLY A 35 24.54 14.61 43.54
CA GLY A 35 23.15 14.37 43.11
C GLY A 35 22.11 14.85 44.13
N ALA A 36 20.95 15.28 43.64
CA ALA A 36 19.71 15.31 44.41
C ALA A 36 18.48 15.28 43.49
N ARG A 37 17.54 14.37 43.76
CA ARG A 37 16.21 14.35 43.14
C ARG A 37 15.45 15.63 43.51
N ARG A 38 14.89 16.35 42.53
CA ARG A 38 13.74 17.25 42.76
C ARG A 38 12.75 17.21 41.61
N HIS A 39 11.49 16.95 41.94
CA HIS A 39 10.37 17.16 41.03
C HIS A 39 10.24 18.63 40.66
N PHE A 40 9.93 18.91 39.39
CA PHE A 40 9.37 20.20 38.98
C PHE A 40 8.04 19.96 38.25
N LYS A 41 6.93 20.26 38.93
CA LYS A 41 5.69 20.61 38.26
C LYS A 41 5.89 21.98 37.60
N LYS A 42 5.59 22.12 36.31
CA LYS A 42 5.31 23.42 35.69
C LYS A 42 4.01 23.31 34.90
N ALA A 43 3.04 24.16 35.26
CA ALA A 43 1.76 24.24 34.58
C ALA A 43 1.87 25.13 33.33
N ALA A 44 1.29 24.71 32.22
CA ALA A 44 1.04 25.56 31.08
C ALA A 44 -0.29 26.31 31.28
N ARG A 45 -0.25 27.64 31.32
CA ARG A 45 -1.44 28.50 31.25
C ARG A 45 -1.77 28.77 29.78
N VAL A 46 -2.89 28.24 29.31
CA VAL A 46 -3.48 28.66 28.01
C VAL A 46 -4.37 29.86 28.26
N ALA A 47 -4.14 30.96 27.54
CA ALA A 47 -5.01 32.13 27.56
C ALA A 47 -6.18 31.93 26.59
N ARG A 48 -7.42 32.06 27.09
CA ARG A 48 -8.63 32.18 26.25
C ARG A 48 -9.00 33.66 26.10
N VAL A 49 -9.36 34.07 24.90
CA VAL A 49 -10.03 35.35 24.61
C VAL A 49 -11.48 35.06 24.20
N PRO A 50 -12.51 35.76 24.71
CA PRO A 50 -13.91 35.40 24.51
C PRO A 50 -14.59 36.21 23.40
N HIS A 51 -15.58 35.62 22.72
CA HIS A 51 -16.59 36.37 21.96
C HIS A 51 -18.02 35.80 22.10
N THR A 52 -18.94 36.73 22.37
CA THR A 52 -20.39 36.60 22.56
C THR A 52 -21.03 37.83 21.91
N ALA A 53 -22.18 37.83 21.22
CA ALA A 53 -23.20 36.81 20.89
C ALA A 53 -23.96 37.39 19.64
N PRO A 54 -25.23 37.05 19.26
CA PRO A 54 -26.16 36.01 19.72
C PRO A 54 -26.84 35.19 18.60
N LEU A 55 -27.70 34.24 18.99
CA LEU A 55 -28.61 33.52 18.08
C LEU A 55 -29.76 34.40 17.57
N VAL A 56 -30.25 34.12 16.36
CA VAL A 56 -31.59 34.49 15.90
C VAL A 56 -32.33 33.23 15.45
N THR A 57 -33.43 32.93 16.13
CA THR A 57 -34.34 31.81 15.81
C THR A 57 -35.39 32.24 14.79
N ARG A 58 -35.62 31.43 13.75
CA ARG A 58 -36.90 31.41 13.02
C ARG A 58 -37.33 29.97 12.76
N THR A 59 -38.40 29.56 13.43
CA THR A 59 -39.23 28.40 13.10
C THR A 59 -40.11 28.72 11.89
N TRP A 60 -40.46 27.71 11.08
CA TRP A 60 -41.77 27.58 10.39
C TRP A 60 -41.85 26.18 9.73
N ALA A 61 -43.06 25.59 9.73
CA ALA A 61 -43.45 24.31 9.11
C ALA A 61 -44.99 24.20 9.16
N PRO A 62 -45.67 23.31 8.40
CA PRO A 62 -45.31 22.54 7.20
C PRO A 62 -46.29 22.84 6.01
N GLU A 63 -46.59 21.83 5.15
CA GLU A 63 -47.52 21.82 3.98
C GLU A 63 -46.95 22.42 2.65
N THR A 64 -47.15 21.87 1.44
CA THR A 64 -47.84 20.64 0.93
C THR A 64 -47.26 20.18 -0.44
N ASP A 65 -47.21 18.87 -0.69
CA ASP A 65 -47.17 18.05 -1.94
C ASP A 65 -46.53 18.49 -3.29
N PRO A 66 -46.11 17.53 -4.16
CA PRO A 66 -44.93 17.68 -5.03
C PRO A 66 -45.20 17.92 -6.54
N PRO A 67 -44.17 18.35 -7.30
CA PRO A 67 -44.15 18.23 -8.76
C PRO A 67 -43.03 17.33 -9.34
N ALA A 68 -43.47 16.41 -10.22
CA ALA A 68 -42.83 15.97 -11.47
C ALA A 68 -41.31 15.63 -11.55
N SER A 69 -41.05 14.34 -11.76
CA SER A 69 -40.03 13.76 -12.67
C SER A 69 -38.72 14.54 -12.91
N VAL A 70 -37.65 14.10 -12.25
CA VAL A 70 -36.26 14.43 -12.61
C VAL A 70 -35.93 13.81 -13.99
N PRO A 71 -35.37 14.57 -14.96
CA PRO A 71 -34.91 13.99 -16.22
C PRO A 71 -33.67 13.13 -16.00
N GLN A 72 -33.63 11.93 -16.60
CA GLN A 72 -32.43 11.10 -16.62
C GLN A 72 -31.31 11.80 -17.39
N VAL A 73 -30.18 12.04 -16.72
CA VAL A 73 -28.93 12.43 -17.38
C VAL A 73 -28.36 11.17 -18.05
N PRO A 74 -27.96 11.22 -19.34
CA PRO A 74 -27.32 10.08 -19.98
C PRO A 74 -25.99 9.77 -19.30
N ALA A 75 -25.70 8.49 -19.07
CA ALA A 75 -24.38 8.06 -18.62
C ALA A 75 -23.34 8.46 -19.68
N GLY A 76 -22.45 9.38 -19.33
CA GLY A 76 -21.26 9.65 -20.13
C GLY A 76 -20.37 8.41 -20.18
N GLY A 77 -19.82 8.11 -21.35
CA GLY A 77 -18.86 7.01 -21.50
C GLY A 77 -17.62 7.23 -20.62
N PRO A 78 -16.85 6.16 -20.32
CA PRO A 78 -15.67 6.25 -19.48
C PRO A 78 -14.67 7.28 -20.03
N LYS A 79 -14.17 8.13 -19.15
CA LYS A 79 -13.14 9.14 -19.44
C LYS A 79 -11.78 8.49 -19.24
N THR A 80 -10.93 8.50 -20.26
CA THR A 80 -9.62 7.83 -20.22
C THR A 80 -8.44 8.81 -20.12
N LEU A 81 -7.35 8.37 -19.46
CA LEU A 81 -6.08 9.09 -19.35
C LEU A 81 -4.99 8.38 -20.16
N SER A 82 -5.16 8.30 -21.48
CA SER A 82 -4.23 7.56 -22.35
C SER A 82 -2.90 8.31 -22.58
N THR A 83 -1.86 7.89 -21.87
CA THR A 83 -0.47 8.36 -22.05
C THR A 83 0.13 7.94 -23.41
N LEU A 84 -0.39 6.85 -24.00
CA LEU A 84 -0.02 6.29 -25.30
C LEU A 84 -0.33 7.22 -26.49
N GLN A 85 -1.30 8.12 -26.35
CA GLN A 85 -1.65 9.13 -27.37
C GLN A 85 -1.44 10.58 -26.91
N GLY A 86 -1.01 10.80 -25.66
CA GLY A 86 -0.65 12.11 -25.13
C GLY A 86 -1.80 13.13 -25.13
N ARG A 87 -3.04 12.68 -24.89
CA ARG A 87 -4.21 13.56 -24.81
C ARG A 87 -5.12 13.16 -23.65
N VAL A 88 -5.38 14.11 -22.75
CA VAL A 88 -6.54 14.06 -21.83
C VAL A 88 -7.80 14.23 -22.68
N ALA A 89 -8.55 13.16 -22.91
CA ALA A 89 -9.77 13.17 -23.71
C ALA A 89 -11.01 13.08 -22.82
N LEU A 90 -11.51 14.23 -22.36
CA LEU A 90 -12.80 14.32 -21.66
C LEU A 90 -13.98 14.31 -22.65
N GLY A 91 -14.24 13.13 -23.24
CA GLY A 91 -15.51 12.79 -23.89
C GLY A 91 -15.45 12.52 -25.40
N GLY A 92 -16.33 11.62 -25.85
CA GLY A 92 -16.55 11.30 -27.27
C GLY A 92 -16.57 9.80 -27.55
N SER A 93 -17.73 9.25 -27.88
CA SER A 93 -17.96 7.83 -28.16
C SER A 93 -17.14 7.30 -29.35
N ASP A 94 -16.41 6.20 -29.17
CA ASP A 94 -16.08 5.29 -30.27
C ASP A 94 -16.14 3.81 -29.82
N LEU A 95 -17.21 3.12 -30.25
CA LEU A 95 -17.50 1.73 -29.85
C LEU A 95 -16.64 0.69 -30.59
N GLY A 96 -15.75 1.12 -31.49
CA GLY A 96 -14.78 0.24 -32.17
C GLY A 96 -13.59 -0.20 -31.29
N HIS A 97 -13.23 0.58 -30.26
CA HIS A 97 -12.00 0.35 -29.49
C HIS A 97 -12.07 -0.76 -28.42
N LEU A 98 -13.28 -1.05 -27.92
CA LEU A 98 -13.48 -1.85 -26.69
C LEU A 98 -12.94 -3.29 -26.72
N ARG A 99 -12.80 -3.93 -27.89
CA ARG A 99 -12.23 -5.29 -27.96
C ARG A 99 -10.70 -5.30 -27.87
N HIS A 100 -10.03 -4.34 -28.51
CA HIS A 100 -8.58 -4.21 -28.40
C HIS A 100 -8.16 -3.72 -27.02
N GLU A 101 -8.95 -2.86 -26.38
CA GLU A 101 -8.71 -2.43 -25.00
C GLU A 101 -8.88 -3.60 -24.00
N ALA A 102 -9.87 -4.47 -24.18
CA ALA A 102 -10.06 -5.63 -23.29
C ALA A 102 -8.92 -6.65 -23.35
N GLU A 103 -8.37 -6.93 -24.53
CA GLU A 103 -7.20 -7.82 -24.69
C GLU A 103 -5.91 -7.16 -24.15
N ALA A 104 -5.75 -5.84 -24.35
CA ALA A 104 -4.64 -5.09 -23.77
C ALA A 104 -4.71 -5.08 -22.23
N ASP A 105 -5.89 -4.80 -21.65
CA ASP A 105 -6.13 -4.77 -20.20
C ASP A 105 -5.92 -6.15 -19.56
N ALA A 106 -6.42 -7.22 -20.20
CA ALA A 106 -6.19 -8.58 -19.72
C ALA A 106 -4.69 -8.91 -19.62
N SER A 107 -3.86 -8.36 -20.52
CA SER A 107 -2.42 -8.57 -20.53
C SER A 107 -1.64 -7.86 -19.41
N LEU A 108 -2.26 -6.90 -18.69
CA LEU A 108 -1.62 -6.13 -17.61
C LEU A 108 -1.73 -6.79 -16.24
N LYS A 109 -2.59 -7.81 -16.09
CA LYS A 109 -2.90 -8.47 -14.82
C LYS A 109 -1.98 -9.66 -14.55
N GLY A 110 -1.78 -10.02 -13.27
CA GLY A 110 -1.11 -11.28 -12.90
C GLY A 110 0.31 -11.40 -13.44
N LEU A 111 1.08 -10.30 -13.44
CA LEU A 111 2.44 -10.25 -13.97
C LEU A 111 3.46 -10.78 -12.95
N PRO A 112 4.09 -11.94 -13.17
CA PRO A 112 5.09 -12.45 -12.26
C PRO A 112 6.31 -11.51 -12.24
N THR A 113 6.92 -11.32 -11.06
CA THR A 113 8.25 -10.73 -10.95
C THR A 113 9.24 -11.57 -11.76
N PRO A 114 10.06 -10.97 -12.65
CA PRO A 114 11.03 -11.70 -13.46
C PRO A 114 12.03 -12.50 -12.62
N VAL A 115 12.43 -13.67 -13.12
CA VAL A 115 13.50 -14.48 -12.53
C VAL A 115 14.85 -13.89 -12.98
N LEU A 116 15.52 -13.21 -12.05
CA LEU A 116 16.77 -12.48 -12.27
C LEU A 116 17.99 -13.40 -12.26
N ASN A 117 17.93 -14.52 -11.54
CA ASN A 117 18.95 -15.55 -11.45
C ASN A 117 18.29 -16.94 -11.31
N ASP A 118 18.91 -18.00 -11.79
CA ASP A 118 18.35 -19.37 -11.72
C ASP A 118 19.36 -20.44 -11.29
N GLY A 119 20.52 -20.01 -10.76
CA GLY A 119 21.60 -20.89 -10.31
C GLY A 119 22.55 -21.36 -11.41
N ASP A 120 22.27 -21.11 -12.69
CA ASP A 120 23.22 -21.41 -13.76
C ASP A 120 24.46 -20.51 -13.70
N LEU A 121 25.63 -21.12 -13.83
CA LEU A 121 26.92 -20.40 -13.79
C LEU A 121 27.16 -19.49 -15.02
N THR A 122 26.46 -19.75 -16.12
CA THR A 122 26.63 -19.03 -17.40
C THR A 122 25.33 -19.04 -18.20
N LYS A 123 25.01 -17.91 -18.86
CA LYS A 123 23.94 -17.82 -19.86
C LYS A 123 24.49 -17.51 -21.24
N SER A 124 23.80 -17.99 -22.27
CA SER A 124 24.02 -17.56 -23.65
C SER A 124 23.50 -16.14 -23.87
N VAL A 125 24.01 -15.47 -24.90
CA VAL A 125 23.53 -14.13 -25.31
C VAL A 125 22.01 -14.15 -25.58
N GLN A 126 21.48 -15.23 -26.14
CA GLN A 126 20.05 -15.33 -26.45
C GLN A 126 19.18 -15.41 -25.19
N GLU A 127 19.63 -16.11 -24.13
CA GLU A 127 18.90 -16.17 -22.86
C GLU A 127 18.92 -14.82 -22.14
N LEU A 128 20.06 -14.13 -22.16
CA LEU A 128 20.17 -12.79 -21.59
C LEU A 128 19.29 -11.76 -22.30
N GLU A 129 19.20 -11.81 -23.63
CA GLU A 129 18.31 -10.94 -24.40
C GLU A 129 16.82 -11.32 -24.22
N THR A 130 16.50 -12.58 -23.89
CA THR A 130 15.15 -12.95 -23.42
C THR A 130 14.83 -12.31 -22.07
N LEU A 131 15.73 -12.44 -21.08
CA LEU A 131 15.57 -11.80 -19.76
C LEU A 131 15.44 -10.27 -19.87
N ARG A 132 16.23 -9.63 -20.75
CA ARG A 132 16.07 -8.21 -21.09
C ARG A 132 14.65 -7.90 -21.55
N ALA A 133 14.12 -8.67 -22.50
CA ALA A 133 12.78 -8.46 -23.04
C ALA A 133 11.69 -8.67 -21.98
N GLU A 134 11.88 -9.61 -21.05
CA GLU A 134 10.98 -9.84 -19.91
C GLU A 134 10.98 -8.65 -18.94
N ILE A 135 12.15 -8.12 -18.55
CA ILE A 135 12.26 -6.94 -17.68
C ILE A 135 11.65 -5.69 -18.36
N ILE A 136 11.91 -5.47 -19.65
CA ILE A 136 11.30 -4.38 -20.44
C ILE A 136 9.77 -4.51 -20.45
N LEU A 137 9.24 -5.73 -20.67
CA LEU A 137 7.80 -5.98 -20.66
C LEU A 137 7.20 -5.74 -19.28
N TYR A 138 7.88 -6.17 -18.21
CA TYR A 138 7.45 -6.00 -16.83
C TYR A 138 7.39 -4.51 -16.43
N PHE A 139 8.39 -3.73 -16.83
CA PHE A 139 8.41 -2.27 -16.69
C PHE A 139 7.21 -1.62 -17.38
N HIS A 140 7.07 -1.78 -18.71
CA HIS A 140 6.02 -1.08 -19.47
C HIS A 140 4.62 -1.45 -19.01
N LYS A 141 4.38 -2.70 -18.62
CA LYS A 141 3.07 -3.12 -18.14
C LYS A 141 2.76 -2.58 -16.74
N THR A 142 3.70 -2.64 -15.79
CA THR A 142 3.53 -2.06 -14.45
C THR A 142 3.27 -0.55 -14.54
N PHE A 143 4.06 0.17 -15.33
CA PHE A 143 3.94 1.61 -15.54
C PHE A 143 2.59 2.01 -16.17
N THR A 144 2.03 1.14 -17.03
CA THR A 144 0.70 1.34 -17.63
C THR A 144 -0.44 0.98 -16.68
N LEU A 145 -0.27 -0.06 -15.86
CA LEU A 145 -1.26 -0.47 -14.87
C LEU A 145 -1.43 0.59 -13.76
N PHE A 146 -0.33 1.19 -13.32
CA PHE A 146 -0.34 2.30 -12.35
C PHE A 146 -1.01 3.57 -12.92
N GLU A 147 -0.78 3.88 -14.20
CA GLU A 147 -1.50 4.96 -14.89
C GLU A 147 -3.02 4.68 -14.95
N LYS A 148 -3.41 3.46 -15.33
CA LYS A 148 -4.81 3.02 -15.34
C LYS A 148 -5.49 3.10 -13.97
N LEU A 149 -4.77 2.88 -12.88
CA LEU A 149 -5.35 3.00 -11.52
C LEU A 149 -5.84 4.42 -11.21
N HIS A 150 -5.33 5.44 -11.89
CA HIS A 150 -5.77 6.83 -11.73
C HIS A 150 -6.94 7.20 -12.66
N GLU A 151 -7.22 6.38 -13.69
CA GLU A 151 -8.42 6.51 -14.52
C GLU A 151 -9.72 6.19 -13.75
N VAL A 152 -9.62 5.61 -12.54
CA VAL A 152 -10.78 5.46 -11.65
C VAL A 152 -11.38 6.81 -11.25
N PHE A 153 -10.66 7.92 -11.33
CA PHE A 153 -11.22 9.26 -11.07
C PHE A 153 -11.97 9.77 -12.30
N ASN A 154 -13.26 10.07 -12.12
CA ASN A 154 -14.13 10.56 -13.18
C ASN A 154 -13.99 12.08 -13.43
N ASN A 155 -13.22 12.79 -12.61
CA ASN A 155 -12.95 14.22 -12.69
C ASN A 155 -11.53 14.55 -12.21
N VAL A 156 -10.94 15.60 -12.78
CA VAL A 156 -9.55 15.99 -12.49
C VAL A 156 -9.34 16.57 -11.09
N PRO A 157 -10.24 17.41 -10.52
CA PRO A 157 -10.06 17.93 -9.16
C PRO A 157 -9.89 16.84 -8.08
N ALA A 158 -10.56 15.70 -8.20
CA ALA A 158 -10.41 14.57 -7.27
C ALA A 158 -8.98 13.99 -7.22
N ILE A 159 -8.15 14.19 -8.26
CA ILE A 159 -6.73 13.76 -8.27
C ILE A 159 -5.88 14.66 -7.35
N TYR A 160 -6.36 15.86 -7.00
CA TYR A 160 -5.73 16.82 -6.10
C TYR A 160 -6.29 16.79 -4.67
N GLU A 161 -7.26 15.91 -4.40
CA GLU A 161 -7.91 15.80 -3.09
C GLU A 161 -7.19 14.86 -2.14
N LYS A 162 -7.16 15.23 -0.85
CA LYS A 162 -6.50 14.47 0.20
C LYS A 162 -7.46 13.42 0.80
N HIS A 163 -7.73 12.36 0.02
CA HIS A 163 -8.70 11.30 0.36
C HIS A 163 -8.37 10.52 1.64
N GLU A 164 -7.09 10.43 2.01
CA GLU A 164 -6.65 9.97 3.32
C GLU A 164 -5.86 11.09 4.01
N ARG A 165 -6.29 11.50 5.21
CA ARG A 165 -5.68 12.58 5.99
C ARG A 165 -4.18 12.36 6.23
N LEU A 166 -3.75 11.11 6.31
CA LEU A 166 -2.36 10.71 6.58
C LEU A 166 -1.52 10.46 5.31
N ARG A 167 -2.05 10.67 4.10
CA ARG A 167 -1.33 10.41 2.83
C ARG A 167 -1.47 11.58 1.84
N HIS A 168 -0.59 11.69 0.86
CA HIS A 168 -0.69 12.76 -0.15
C HIS A 168 -1.86 12.55 -1.13
N PRO A 169 -2.29 13.61 -1.87
CA PRO A 169 -3.29 13.46 -2.93
C PRO A 169 -2.75 12.60 -4.09
N PRO A 170 -3.61 11.94 -4.88
CA PRO A 170 -3.21 11.07 -6.01
C PRO A 170 -2.20 11.68 -7.01
N ILE A 171 -2.25 13.01 -7.25
CA ILE A 171 -1.28 13.72 -8.10
C ILE A 171 0.18 13.52 -7.65
N PHE A 172 0.42 13.42 -6.34
CA PHE A 172 1.75 13.16 -5.80
C PHE A 172 2.25 11.79 -6.24
N TYR A 173 1.45 10.74 -6.03
CA TYR A 173 1.85 9.37 -6.35
C TYR A 173 2.10 9.16 -7.85
N LEU A 174 1.31 9.82 -8.73
CA LEU A 174 1.58 9.86 -10.18
C LEU A 174 2.97 10.42 -10.52
N GLY A 175 3.41 11.48 -9.84
CA GLY A 175 4.74 12.07 -10.04
C GLY A 175 5.85 11.31 -9.31
N HIS A 176 5.56 10.78 -8.13
CA HIS A 176 6.50 10.16 -7.20
C HIS A 176 7.18 8.92 -7.81
N THR A 177 6.40 7.96 -8.33
CA THR A 177 6.97 6.72 -8.86
C THR A 177 7.85 6.96 -10.10
N ALA A 178 7.49 7.92 -10.95
CA ALA A 178 8.31 8.32 -12.09
C ALA A 178 9.59 9.08 -11.65
N SER A 179 9.47 9.96 -10.65
CA SER A 179 10.60 10.68 -10.06
C SER A 179 11.59 9.73 -9.38
N PHE A 180 11.09 8.64 -8.79
CA PHE A 180 11.91 7.59 -8.17
C PHE A 180 12.92 7.01 -9.17
N TYR A 181 12.51 6.60 -10.37
CA TYR A 181 13.43 6.09 -11.40
C TYR A 181 14.55 7.09 -11.70
N VAL A 182 14.22 8.36 -11.95
CA VAL A 182 15.24 9.39 -12.25
C VAL A 182 16.18 9.59 -11.06
N ASN A 183 15.64 9.66 -9.84
CA ASN A 183 16.42 9.81 -8.62
C ASN A 183 17.40 8.64 -8.42
N LYS A 184 16.94 7.39 -8.51
CA LYS A 184 17.81 6.21 -8.30
C LYS A 184 18.82 6.03 -9.44
N LEU A 185 18.44 6.24 -10.70
CA LEU A 185 19.36 6.20 -11.84
C LEU A 185 20.43 7.30 -11.77
N HIS A 186 20.08 8.50 -11.26
CA HIS A 186 21.03 9.59 -11.09
C HIS A 186 22.00 9.33 -9.92
N LEU A 187 21.50 8.84 -8.78
CA LEU A 187 22.33 8.43 -7.63
C LEU A 187 23.28 7.28 -8.00
N GLY A 188 22.79 6.29 -8.75
CA GLY A 188 23.58 5.20 -9.33
C GLY A 188 24.50 5.62 -10.49
N LYS A 189 24.44 6.88 -10.93
CA LYS A 189 25.23 7.49 -12.02
C LYS A 189 25.00 6.89 -13.43
N PHE A 190 23.89 6.18 -13.63
CA PHE A 190 23.45 5.71 -14.95
C PHE A 190 22.94 6.85 -15.83
N ILE A 191 22.54 7.98 -15.22
CA ILE A 191 22.24 9.24 -15.91
C ILE A 191 22.96 10.42 -15.23
N HIS A 192 23.35 11.42 -16.03
CA HIS A 192 24.03 12.63 -15.53
C HIS A 192 23.15 13.88 -15.59
N HIS A 193 21.99 13.80 -16.24
CA HIS A 193 21.00 14.87 -16.35
C HIS A 193 19.65 14.41 -15.83
N ARG A 194 18.89 15.36 -15.28
CA ARG A 194 17.51 15.21 -14.81
C ARG A 194 16.53 15.67 -15.90
N LEU A 195 15.29 15.19 -15.86
CA LEU A 195 14.24 15.52 -16.82
C LEU A 195 13.47 16.78 -16.40
N ASP A 196 13.01 16.81 -15.15
CA ASP A 196 12.41 17.99 -14.50
C ASP A 196 12.88 18.05 -13.04
N PRO A 197 13.98 18.78 -12.74
CA PRO A 197 14.53 18.85 -11.39
C PRO A 197 13.56 19.41 -10.33
N VAL A 198 12.52 20.14 -10.72
CA VAL A 198 11.55 20.73 -9.78
C VAL A 198 10.50 19.70 -9.41
N LEU A 199 9.86 19.05 -10.40
CA LEU A 199 8.92 17.97 -10.14
C LEU A 199 9.61 16.78 -9.45
N GLU A 200 10.79 16.37 -9.93
CA GLU A 200 11.56 15.26 -9.34
C GLU A 200 11.93 15.47 -7.87
N MET A 201 12.14 16.73 -7.45
CA MET A 201 12.44 17.08 -6.07
C MET A 201 11.16 17.15 -5.22
N GLN A 202 10.12 17.82 -5.74
CA GLN A 202 8.86 18.03 -5.03
C GLN A 202 8.05 16.73 -4.84
N MET A 203 8.27 15.75 -5.71
CA MET A 203 7.63 14.44 -5.66
C MET A 203 8.51 13.36 -5.00
N ALA A 204 9.68 13.69 -4.44
CA ALA A 204 10.62 12.67 -3.93
C ALA A 204 10.37 12.21 -2.48
N VAL A 205 9.69 13.02 -1.66
CA VAL A 205 9.66 12.95 -0.18
C VAL A 205 8.22 13.20 0.28
N GLY A 206 7.76 12.57 1.38
CA GLY A 206 6.40 12.72 1.92
C GLY A 206 5.50 11.48 1.77
N VAL A 207 6.06 10.28 1.83
CA VAL A 207 5.29 9.01 1.80
C VAL A 207 4.93 8.56 3.22
N ASP A 208 5.79 8.84 4.20
CA ASP A 208 5.64 8.44 5.60
C ASP A 208 5.04 9.56 6.48
N GLU A 209 4.44 9.22 7.61
CA GLU A 209 3.85 10.14 8.59
C GLU A 209 4.90 10.78 9.52
N MET A 210 6.18 10.54 9.26
CA MET A 210 7.27 10.99 10.11
C MET A 210 7.57 12.47 9.88
N SER A 211 7.73 13.21 10.98
CA SER A 211 8.00 14.67 11.00
C SER A 211 9.26 15.18 10.26
N TRP A 212 10.03 14.29 9.63
CA TRP A 212 11.16 14.63 8.75
C TRP A 212 10.81 14.50 7.26
N ASP A 213 9.75 13.76 6.93
CA ASP A 213 9.11 13.66 5.61
C ASP A 213 8.11 14.82 5.38
N ASP A 214 7.68 15.49 6.47
CA ASP A 214 6.96 16.78 6.48
C ASP A 214 7.84 17.94 5.94
N TRP A 215 8.09 17.94 4.62
CA TRP A 215 8.52 19.15 3.90
C TRP A 215 7.46 20.25 4.06
N ASP A 216 7.88 21.53 4.10
CA ASP A 216 7.03 22.66 4.51
C ASP A 216 5.69 22.70 3.71
N SER A 217 4.63 22.20 4.35
CA SER A 217 3.40 21.75 3.69
C SER A 217 2.52 22.89 3.16
N ASN A 218 3.01 24.12 3.24
CA ASN A 218 2.39 25.34 2.72
C ASN A 218 2.81 25.70 1.29
N SER A 219 3.71 24.96 0.63
CA SER A 219 4.13 25.28 -0.74
C SER A 219 4.54 24.08 -1.60
N TYR A 220 3.63 23.12 -1.78
CA TYR A 220 3.76 22.15 -2.88
C TYR A 220 3.52 22.84 -4.23
N VAL A 221 4.16 22.32 -5.29
CA VAL A 221 4.01 22.87 -6.66
C VAL A 221 2.70 22.50 -7.36
N TRP A 222 1.95 21.51 -6.85
CA TRP A 222 0.63 21.15 -7.36
C TRP A 222 -0.49 21.94 -6.66
N PRO A 223 -1.59 22.29 -7.36
CA PRO A 223 -2.77 22.88 -6.73
C PRO A 223 -3.33 22.02 -5.59
N SER A 224 -3.87 22.65 -4.55
CA SER A 224 -4.79 21.98 -3.63
C SER A 224 -6.09 21.61 -4.35
N GLY A 225 -6.84 20.62 -3.85
CA GLY A 225 -8.15 20.28 -4.41
C GLY A 225 -9.17 21.43 -4.44
N ALA A 226 -9.04 22.41 -3.53
CA ALA A 226 -9.82 23.65 -3.56
C ALA A 226 -9.44 24.55 -4.75
N GLU A 227 -8.15 24.73 -5.02
CA GLU A 227 -7.66 25.47 -6.19
C GLU A 227 -7.98 24.74 -7.49
N ALA A 228 -7.87 23.40 -7.51
CA ALA A 228 -8.19 22.58 -8.67
C ALA A 228 -9.69 22.62 -9.04
N ARG A 229 -10.59 22.80 -8.05
CA ARG A 229 -12.01 23.10 -8.32
C ARG A 229 -12.25 24.53 -8.79
N ALA A 230 -11.47 25.50 -8.30
CA ALA A 230 -11.61 26.91 -8.67
C ALA A 230 -11.09 27.19 -10.09
N ASP A 231 -9.99 26.54 -10.50
CA ASP A 231 -9.44 26.56 -11.84
C ASP A 231 -9.13 25.14 -12.35
N PRO A 232 -10.15 24.45 -12.90
CA PRO A 232 -9.96 23.13 -13.50
C PRO A 232 -9.04 23.13 -14.73
N ALA A 233 -8.83 24.27 -15.39
CA ALA A 233 -7.96 24.36 -16.56
C ALA A 233 -6.48 24.33 -16.13
N ALA A 234 -6.11 25.10 -15.10
CA ALA A 234 -4.79 25.03 -14.47
C ALA A 234 -4.52 23.65 -13.86
N ALA A 235 -5.53 23.00 -13.27
CA ALA A 235 -5.42 21.62 -12.78
C ALA A 235 -5.15 20.62 -13.92
N VAL A 236 -5.85 20.71 -15.05
CA VAL A 236 -5.57 19.89 -16.24
C VAL A 236 -4.16 20.15 -16.78
N GLU A 237 -3.71 21.41 -16.83
CA GLU A 237 -2.36 21.76 -17.29
C GLU A 237 -1.28 21.16 -16.38
N PHE A 238 -1.45 21.22 -15.06
CA PHE A 238 -0.50 20.61 -14.12
C PHE A 238 -0.49 19.09 -14.23
N LEU A 239 -1.66 18.44 -14.32
CA LEU A 239 -1.75 17.00 -14.54
C LEU A 239 -1.03 16.58 -15.83
N GLN A 240 -1.19 17.35 -16.90
CA GLN A 240 -0.50 17.10 -18.17
C GLN A 240 1.03 17.17 -18.00
N LYS A 241 1.57 18.12 -17.23
CA LYS A 241 3.02 18.19 -16.94
C LYS A 241 3.52 16.94 -16.21
N VAL A 242 2.76 16.42 -15.23
CA VAL A 242 3.10 15.17 -14.54
C VAL A 242 3.03 13.98 -15.51
N LEU A 243 2.01 13.88 -16.36
CA LEU A 243 1.90 12.82 -17.37
C LEU A 243 2.99 12.91 -18.45
N ASP A 244 3.46 14.11 -18.79
CA ASP A 244 4.59 14.30 -19.70
C ASP A 244 5.92 13.92 -19.05
N LEU A 245 6.13 14.22 -17.75
CA LEU A 245 7.25 13.67 -16.98
C LEU A 245 7.22 12.14 -17.00
N ARG A 246 6.07 11.52 -16.70
CA ARG A 246 5.89 10.06 -16.77
C ARG A 246 6.26 9.50 -18.15
N ARG A 247 5.78 10.12 -19.24
CA ARG A 247 6.14 9.70 -20.61
C ARG A 247 7.64 9.80 -20.88
N ASN A 248 8.28 10.88 -20.45
CA ASN A 248 9.71 11.10 -20.64
C ASN A 248 10.55 10.12 -19.82
N VAL A 249 10.13 9.78 -18.59
CA VAL A 249 10.74 8.70 -17.79
C VAL A 249 10.59 7.35 -18.47
N ARG A 250 9.39 7.03 -19.00
CA ARG A 250 9.14 5.78 -19.73
C ARG A 250 10.07 5.63 -20.93
N VAL A 251 10.28 6.69 -21.72
CA VAL A 251 11.23 6.69 -22.85
C VAL A 251 12.68 6.54 -22.37
N LEU A 252 13.10 7.33 -21.37
CA LEU A 252 14.46 7.28 -20.82
C LEU A 252 14.83 5.87 -20.30
N VAL A 253 13.94 5.26 -19.52
CA VAL A 253 14.17 3.94 -18.90
C VAL A 253 14.18 2.83 -19.97
N ASP A 254 13.27 2.88 -20.93
CA ASP A 254 13.22 1.95 -22.08
C ASP A 254 14.47 2.04 -22.98
N ASP A 255 14.92 3.27 -23.30
CA ASP A 255 16.14 3.49 -24.09
C ASP A 255 17.39 3.03 -23.33
N LEU A 256 17.49 3.25 -22.02
CA LEU A 256 18.59 2.73 -21.19
C LEU A 256 18.57 1.20 -21.17
N MET A 257 17.41 0.57 -20.94
CA MET A 257 17.27 -0.90 -20.98
C MET A 257 17.59 -1.51 -22.35
N LYS A 258 17.52 -0.77 -23.45
CA LYS A 258 17.95 -1.25 -24.78
C LYS A 258 19.44 -1.08 -25.03
N GLN A 259 20.11 -0.20 -24.29
CA GLN A 259 21.51 0.17 -24.52
C GLN A 259 22.49 -0.47 -23.53
N GLN A 260 22.08 -0.69 -22.27
CA GLN A 260 22.94 -1.29 -21.26
C GLN A 260 23.23 -2.77 -21.57
N PRO A 261 24.46 -3.28 -21.36
CA PRO A 261 24.71 -4.71 -21.48
C PRO A 261 23.92 -5.49 -20.42
N MET A 262 23.53 -6.72 -20.74
CA MET A 262 23.06 -7.65 -19.71
C MET A 262 24.25 -8.13 -18.87
N GLU A 263 24.03 -8.22 -17.56
CA GLU A 263 24.97 -8.81 -16.61
C GLU A 263 24.49 -10.20 -16.20
N TRP A 264 25.39 -11.09 -15.78
CA TRP A 264 25.04 -12.37 -15.20
C TRP A 264 26.11 -12.83 -14.18
N PRO A 265 25.73 -13.21 -12.95
CA PRO A 265 24.40 -13.03 -12.34
C PRO A 265 23.99 -11.55 -12.23
N ILE A 266 22.70 -11.28 -12.05
CA ILE A 266 22.20 -9.94 -11.74
C ILE A 266 22.49 -9.65 -10.26
N ASN A 267 23.41 -8.72 -10.00
CA ASN A 267 23.85 -8.34 -8.66
C ASN A 267 23.12 -7.10 -8.13
N LYS A 268 23.02 -6.95 -6.81
CA LYS A 268 22.29 -5.84 -6.15
C LYS A 268 22.69 -4.44 -6.63
N ASP A 269 23.97 -4.18 -6.87
CA ASP A 269 24.47 -2.87 -7.28
C ASP A 269 24.43 -2.64 -8.81
N SER A 270 23.86 -3.57 -9.58
CA SER A 270 23.76 -3.50 -11.05
C SER A 270 22.67 -2.55 -11.54
N PHE A 271 22.79 -2.09 -12.79
CA PHE A 271 21.73 -1.34 -13.48
C PHE A 271 20.38 -2.06 -13.42
N TRP A 272 20.39 -3.38 -13.68
CA TRP A 272 19.20 -4.21 -13.79
C TRP A 272 18.46 -4.36 -12.46
N TRP A 273 19.19 -4.52 -11.35
CA TRP A 273 18.59 -4.52 -10.02
C TRP A 273 17.90 -3.19 -9.69
N ILE A 274 18.50 -2.07 -10.08
CA ILE A 274 17.95 -0.73 -9.85
C ILE A 274 16.70 -0.47 -10.72
N ILE A 275 16.67 -1.01 -11.95
CA ILE A 275 15.46 -1.00 -12.77
C ILE A 275 14.34 -1.79 -12.08
N VAL A 276 14.60 -3.02 -11.63
CA VAL A 276 13.57 -3.85 -10.99
C VAL A 276 13.12 -3.26 -9.65
N MET A 277 14.03 -2.64 -8.87
CA MET A 277 13.68 -1.82 -7.70
C MET A 277 12.68 -0.72 -8.05
N GLY A 278 12.89 0.00 -9.16
CA GLY A 278 11.96 1.02 -9.63
C GLY A 278 10.59 0.45 -10.02
N ILE A 279 10.57 -0.74 -10.63
CA ILE A 279 9.33 -1.44 -10.99
C ILE A 279 8.59 -1.83 -9.71
N GLU A 280 9.21 -2.60 -8.81
CA GLU A 280 8.56 -3.10 -7.58
C GLU A 280 8.16 -1.95 -6.63
N HIS A 281 8.91 -0.85 -6.60
CA HIS A 281 8.51 0.37 -5.91
C HIS A 281 7.18 0.94 -6.46
N GLU A 282 7.01 0.99 -7.78
CA GLU A 282 5.75 1.39 -8.39
C GLU A 282 4.60 0.40 -8.09
N ARG A 283 4.90 -0.87 -7.79
CA ARG A 283 3.91 -1.88 -7.37
C ARG A 283 3.45 -1.70 -5.92
N ILE A 284 4.35 -1.33 -5.01
CA ILE A 284 3.98 -0.85 -3.66
C ILE A 284 3.03 0.35 -3.77
N HIS A 285 3.32 1.28 -4.69
CA HIS A 285 2.45 2.43 -4.92
C HIS A 285 1.14 2.09 -5.64
N LEU A 286 1.09 1.06 -6.50
CA LEU A 286 -0.16 0.55 -7.07
C LEU A 286 -1.11 0.08 -5.95
N GLU A 287 -0.62 -0.72 -5.01
CA GLU A 287 -1.42 -1.14 -3.86
C GLU A 287 -1.79 0.06 -2.96
N THR A 288 -0.82 0.89 -2.57
CA THR A 288 -1.02 2.06 -1.70
C THR A 288 -2.06 3.02 -2.27
N SER A 289 -1.92 3.42 -3.54
CA SER A 289 -2.88 4.29 -4.22
C SER A 289 -4.26 3.66 -4.30
N SER A 290 -4.38 2.34 -4.46
CA SER A 290 -5.69 1.68 -4.53
C SER A 290 -6.49 1.82 -3.23
N VAL A 291 -5.82 1.72 -2.07
CA VAL A 291 -6.41 1.91 -0.75
C VAL A 291 -6.79 3.38 -0.52
N ILE A 292 -5.99 4.32 -1.04
CA ILE A 292 -6.30 5.77 -1.00
C ILE A 292 -7.50 6.11 -1.91
N HIS A 293 -7.52 5.61 -3.15
CA HIS A 293 -8.60 5.87 -4.11
C HIS A 293 -9.95 5.32 -3.62
N ARG A 294 -9.92 4.18 -2.91
CA ARG A 294 -11.09 3.59 -2.24
C ARG A 294 -11.70 4.51 -1.16
N GLN A 295 -10.97 5.50 -0.66
CA GLN A 295 -11.47 6.49 0.29
C GLN A 295 -12.09 7.75 -0.35
N ALA A 296 -11.93 7.93 -1.67
CA ALA A 296 -12.55 9.03 -2.41
C ALA A 296 -14.08 8.95 -2.43
N GLY A 297 -14.73 10.07 -2.79
CA GLY A 297 -16.18 10.12 -2.96
C GLY A 297 -16.69 9.13 -4.00
N LEU A 298 -17.86 8.52 -3.74
CA LEU A 298 -18.52 7.62 -4.72
C LEU A 298 -18.84 8.34 -6.03
N ASP A 299 -19.15 9.63 -5.95
CA ASP A 299 -19.40 10.53 -7.07
C ASP A 299 -18.13 10.99 -7.79
N GLU A 300 -16.94 10.76 -7.23
CA GLU A 300 -15.65 11.11 -7.81
C GLU A 300 -14.99 9.94 -8.57
N VAL A 301 -15.45 8.71 -8.34
CA VAL A 301 -14.85 7.50 -8.93
C VAL A 301 -15.76 6.81 -9.97
N GLN A 302 -15.18 5.90 -10.76
CA GLN A 302 -15.85 5.08 -11.76
C GLN A 302 -15.15 3.71 -11.90
N PRO A 303 -15.87 2.59 -12.12
CA PRO A 303 -15.25 1.30 -12.42
C PRO A 303 -14.46 1.33 -13.75
N ILE A 304 -13.31 0.64 -13.79
CA ILE A 304 -12.44 0.51 -14.96
C ILE A 304 -12.19 -0.97 -15.26
N GLY A 305 -12.19 -1.36 -16.55
CA GLY A 305 -12.21 -2.76 -16.98
C GLY A 305 -11.03 -3.63 -16.50
N VAL A 306 -9.82 -3.05 -16.38
CA VAL A 306 -8.64 -3.75 -15.86
C VAL A 306 -8.73 -4.08 -14.35
N PHE A 307 -9.63 -3.44 -13.61
CA PHE A 307 -9.84 -3.64 -12.17
C PHE A 307 -11.21 -4.29 -11.87
N PRO A 308 -11.47 -5.53 -12.32
CA PRO A 308 -12.77 -6.17 -12.13
C PRO A 308 -12.95 -6.58 -10.66
N ARG A 309 -14.08 -6.23 -10.06
CA ARG A 309 -14.50 -6.75 -8.75
C ARG A 309 -14.85 -8.25 -8.85
N CYS A 310 -14.60 -9.01 -7.79
CA CYS A 310 -15.11 -10.37 -7.68
C CYS A 310 -16.66 -10.38 -7.59
N GLU A 311 -17.32 -11.10 -8.49
CA GLU A 311 -18.78 -11.30 -8.50
C GLU A 311 -19.23 -12.52 -7.68
N ARG A 312 -18.30 -13.29 -7.11
CA ARG A 312 -18.58 -14.44 -6.26
C ARG A 312 -18.67 -14.02 -4.80
N GLY A 313 -19.68 -14.51 -4.09
CA GLY A 313 -19.85 -14.29 -2.66
C GLY A 313 -21.29 -14.43 -2.21
N ARG A 314 -21.48 -14.51 -0.90
CA ARG A 314 -22.76 -14.61 -0.20
C ARG A 314 -23.25 -13.19 0.14
N PHE A 315 -23.40 -12.34 -0.89
CA PHE A 315 -23.78 -10.93 -0.75
C PHE A 315 -25.20 -10.76 -0.21
N HIS A 316 -25.36 -9.99 0.88
CA HIS A 316 -26.67 -9.51 1.30
C HIS A 316 -26.57 -8.31 2.24
N LYS A 317 -27.49 -7.35 2.15
CA LYS A 317 -27.45 -6.14 3.00
C LYS A 317 -27.75 -6.42 4.48
N SER A 318 -28.75 -7.25 4.77
CA SER A 318 -29.09 -7.63 6.14
C SER A 318 -28.25 -8.84 6.62
N PRO A 319 -27.68 -8.80 7.84
CA PRO A 319 -26.94 -9.91 8.44
C PRO A 319 -27.79 -11.10 8.87
N SER A 320 -29.13 -10.95 8.89
CA SER A 320 -30.04 -12.03 9.29
C SER A 320 -30.49 -12.90 8.11
N ALA A 321 -30.09 -12.59 6.88
CA ALA A 321 -30.55 -13.27 5.66
C ALA A 321 -29.94 -14.65 5.43
N SER A 322 -30.54 -15.45 4.55
CA SER A 322 -30.06 -16.81 4.21
C SER A 322 -28.60 -16.84 3.74
N ALA A 323 -28.18 -15.87 2.92
CA ALA A 323 -26.80 -15.73 2.49
C ALA A 323 -25.84 -15.59 3.69
N ALA A 324 -26.16 -14.72 4.64
CA ALA A 324 -25.38 -14.47 5.86
C ALA A 324 -25.37 -15.64 6.85
N ARG A 325 -26.39 -16.52 6.83
CA ARG A 325 -26.51 -17.68 7.73
C ARG A 325 -25.79 -18.94 7.21
N ASN A 326 -25.50 -19.01 5.91
CA ASN A 326 -24.92 -20.18 5.26
C ASN A 326 -23.40 -20.03 5.01
N MET A 327 -22.67 -19.55 6.02
CA MET A 327 -21.20 -19.43 5.98
C MET A 327 -20.52 -20.81 6.02
N PRO A 328 -19.32 -20.95 5.44
CA PRO A 328 -18.44 -22.05 5.80
C PRO A 328 -18.06 -21.90 7.27
N ALA A 329 -18.14 -22.98 8.06
CA ALA A 329 -17.75 -22.95 9.45
C ALA A 329 -16.24 -23.02 9.56
N ASN A 330 -15.60 -21.93 10.02
CA ASN A 330 -14.16 -21.87 10.21
C ASN A 330 -13.71 -22.81 11.35
N ARG A 331 -12.54 -23.41 11.17
CA ARG A 331 -12.01 -24.49 12.02
C ARG A 331 -10.53 -24.31 12.20
N LEU A 332 -9.99 -24.82 13.29
CA LEU A 332 -8.55 -24.96 13.45
C LEU A 332 -8.10 -26.28 12.80
N LEU A 333 -7.16 -26.20 11.87
CA LEU A 333 -6.51 -27.34 11.22
C LEU A 333 -5.06 -27.48 11.71
N PRO A 334 -4.56 -28.71 11.92
CA PRO A 334 -3.20 -28.92 12.41
C PRO A 334 -2.16 -28.60 11.33
N VAL A 335 -1.19 -27.74 11.67
CA VAL A 335 0.03 -27.51 10.90
C VAL A 335 1.15 -28.34 11.54
N PRO A 336 1.76 -29.29 10.82
CA PRO A 336 2.79 -30.15 11.40
C PRO A 336 4.10 -29.39 11.62
N ALA A 337 4.77 -29.73 12.73
CA ALA A 337 6.10 -29.22 13.06
C ALA A 337 7.08 -29.41 11.89
N GLY A 338 8.05 -28.52 11.77
CA GLY A 338 9.10 -28.60 10.77
C GLY A 338 9.95 -27.34 10.70
N VAL A 339 10.98 -27.40 9.85
CA VAL A 339 11.86 -26.27 9.60
C VAL A 339 11.27 -25.40 8.50
N THR A 340 11.33 -24.08 8.68
CA THR A 340 11.10 -23.08 7.60
C THR A 340 12.35 -22.20 7.42
N ARG A 341 12.52 -21.63 6.24
CA ARG A 341 13.63 -20.71 5.94
C ARG A 341 13.16 -19.26 6.09
N LEU A 342 13.89 -18.50 6.90
CA LEU A 342 13.80 -17.03 6.97
C LEU A 342 15.06 -16.41 6.34
N GLY A 343 14.85 -15.32 5.62
CA GLY A 343 15.91 -14.57 4.97
C GLY A 343 16.40 -15.14 3.64
N ARG A 344 17.10 -14.27 2.90
CA ARG A 344 17.65 -14.48 1.55
C ARG A 344 19.10 -14.01 1.51
N GLN A 345 19.92 -14.62 0.66
CA GLN A 345 21.26 -14.10 0.34
C GLN A 345 21.18 -13.06 -0.78
N TRP A 346 22.04 -12.05 -0.78
CA TRP A 346 22.07 -11.04 -1.87
C TRP A 346 22.59 -11.64 -3.19
N GLU A 347 23.56 -12.53 -3.11
CA GLU A 347 24.20 -13.15 -4.27
C GLU A 347 23.33 -14.23 -4.90
N GLY A 348 23.01 -14.07 -6.20
CA GLY A 348 22.36 -15.10 -7.00
C GLY A 348 20.90 -15.41 -6.64
N THR A 349 20.23 -14.58 -5.84
CA THR A 349 18.81 -14.78 -5.49
C THR A 349 17.91 -14.70 -6.72
N ALA A 350 16.87 -15.53 -6.74
CA ALA A 350 16.14 -15.82 -7.97
C ALA A 350 15.24 -14.67 -8.46
N THR A 351 14.66 -13.89 -7.56
CA THR A 351 13.78 -12.75 -7.87
C THR A 351 14.28 -11.49 -7.17
N TYR A 352 13.68 -10.33 -7.44
CA TYR A 352 13.90 -9.16 -6.60
C TYR A 352 13.45 -9.40 -5.15
N GLY A 353 14.00 -8.63 -4.21
CA GLY A 353 13.56 -8.55 -2.82
C GLY A 353 13.91 -7.18 -2.24
N TRP A 354 13.25 -6.80 -1.17
CA TRP A 354 13.61 -5.62 -0.38
C TRP A 354 14.75 -5.92 0.59
N ASP A 355 15.46 -4.89 1.03
CA ASP A 355 16.64 -5.04 1.91
C ASP A 355 16.32 -5.78 3.22
N ASN A 356 15.12 -5.62 3.79
CA ASN A 356 14.64 -6.37 4.97
C ASN A 356 14.50 -7.88 4.77
N GLU A 357 14.43 -8.38 3.53
CA GLU A 357 14.41 -9.80 3.22
C GLU A 357 15.82 -10.42 3.23
N PHE A 358 16.88 -9.60 3.21
CA PHE A 358 18.26 -10.05 3.07
C PHE A 358 19.04 -10.05 4.38
N GLY A 359 19.92 -11.04 4.49
CA GLY A 359 20.83 -11.21 5.62
C GLY A 359 21.31 -12.66 5.69
N LYS A 360 21.81 -13.06 6.84
CA LYS A 360 22.14 -14.45 7.13
C LYS A 360 20.85 -15.28 7.15
N GLU A 361 20.84 -16.34 6.35
CA GLU A 361 19.75 -17.31 6.29
C GLU A 361 19.57 -18.01 7.66
N VAL A 362 18.31 -18.09 8.11
CA VAL A 362 17.93 -18.74 9.37
C VAL A 362 16.96 -19.89 9.08
N HIS A 363 17.29 -21.08 9.58
CA HIS A 363 16.41 -22.25 9.55
C HIS A 363 15.70 -22.34 10.89
N ALA A 364 14.44 -21.89 10.93
CA ALA A 364 13.64 -21.81 12.14
C ALA A 364 12.89 -23.13 12.38
N GLU A 365 13.08 -23.74 13.56
CA GLU A 365 12.36 -24.93 14.01
C GLU A 365 10.97 -24.53 14.53
N VAL A 366 9.94 -24.72 13.70
CA VAL A 366 8.56 -24.35 14.02
C VAL A 366 7.83 -25.53 14.67
N PRO A 367 7.36 -25.41 15.92
CA PRO A 367 6.55 -26.46 16.57
C PRO A 367 5.24 -26.73 15.83
N ALA A 368 4.56 -27.84 16.14
CA ALA A 368 3.22 -28.09 15.61
C ALA A 368 2.21 -27.13 16.27
N PHE A 369 1.34 -26.54 15.46
CA PHE A 369 0.28 -25.61 15.90
C PHE A 369 -1.04 -25.90 15.17
N GLU A 370 -2.10 -25.16 15.48
CA GLU A 370 -3.33 -25.16 14.68
C GLU A 370 -3.55 -23.78 14.04
N ALA A 371 -3.94 -23.73 12.77
CA ALA A 371 -4.26 -22.51 12.03
C ALA A 371 -5.71 -22.52 11.54
N SER A 372 -6.33 -21.36 11.31
CA SER A 372 -7.70 -21.29 10.79
C SER A 372 -7.79 -21.78 9.35
N GLU A 373 -8.77 -22.66 9.06
CA GLU A 373 -9.04 -23.20 7.72
C GLU A 373 -9.28 -22.07 6.70
N PHE A 374 -9.96 -21.01 7.13
CA PHE A 374 -10.24 -19.82 6.33
C PHE A 374 -9.72 -18.56 7.03
N LEU A 375 -9.47 -17.50 6.26
CA LEU A 375 -9.37 -16.14 6.80
C LEU A 375 -10.69 -15.75 7.48
N VAL A 376 -10.60 -14.88 8.49
CA VAL A 376 -11.77 -14.41 9.26
C VAL A 376 -12.74 -13.68 8.33
N THR A 377 -13.96 -14.18 8.23
CA THR A 377 -14.99 -13.61 7.35
C THR A 377 -15.62 -12.33 7.92
N ASN A 378 -16.20 -11.50 7.04
CA ASN A 378 -17.03 -10.37 7.47
C ASN A 378 -18.18 -10.80 8.40
N LYS A 379 -18.74 -12.01 8.25
CA LYS A 379 -19.77 -12.52 9.17
C LYS A 379 -19.24 -12.87 10.55
N GLU A 380 -18.07 -13.50 10.64
CA GLU A 380 -17.41 -13.78 11.93
C GLU A 380 -17.03 -12.48 12.64
N TYR A 381 -16.53 -11.48 11.90
CA TYR A 381 -16.18 -10.18 12.47
C TYR A 381 -17.41 -9.40 12.97
N LEU A 382 -18.57 -9.55 12.31
CA LEU A 382 -19.84 -9.04 12.84
C LEU A 382 -20.17 -9.64 14.21
N GLU A 383 -19.92 -10.93 14.46
CA GLU A 383 -20.19 -11.54 15.77
C GLU A 383 -19.33 -10.95 16.89
N PHE A 384 -18.09 -10.55 16.58
CA PHE A 384 -17.24 -9.79 17.50
C PHE A 384 -17.81 -8.40 17.78
N MET A 385 -18.27 -7.70 16.74
CA MET A 385 -18.94 -6.39 16.88
C MET A 385 -20.21 -6.48 17.74
N GLU A 386 -21.08 -7.45 17.46
CA GLU A 386 -22.34 -7.71 18.18
C GLU A 386 -22.10 -8.14 19.64
N ALA A 387 -20.98 -8.83 19.92
CA ALA A 387 -20.53 -9.17 21.27
C ALA A 387 -19.90 -7.99 22.03
N GLY A 388 -19.92 -6.77 21.48
CA GLY A 388 -19.35 -5.58 22.10
C GLY A 388 -17.83 -5.46 21.95
N GLY A 389 -17.25 -5.98 20.86
CA GLY A 389 -15.81 -5.97 20.60
C GLY A 389 -15.15 -4.60 20.79
N TYR A 390 -15.68 -3.57 20.13
CA TYR A 390 -15.21 -2.18 20.22
C TYR A 390 -15.57 -1.46 21.55
N THR A 391 -16.36 -2.06 22.43
CA THR A 391 -16.75 -1.46 23.73
C THR A 391 -16.18 -2.21 24.94
N THR A 392 -15.41 -3.28 24.70
CA THR A 392 -14.94 -4.22 25.73
C THR A 392 -13.42 -4.17 25.88
N GLN A 393 -12.93 -3.34 26.80
CA GLN A 393 -11.49 -3.09 27.01
C GLN A 393 -10.63 -4.36 27.14
N ARG A 394 -11.14 -5.43 27.79
CA ARG A 394 -10.37 -6.66 28.04
C ARG A 394 -9.94 -7.45 26.79
N TYR A 395 -10.49 -7.12 25.61
CA TYR A 395 -10.04 -7.70 24.34
C TYR A 395 -8.85 -6.96 23.73
N TRP A 396 -8.54 -5.74 24.18
CA TRP A 396 -7.54 -4.88 23.55
C TRP A 396 -6.23 -4.82 24.36
N THR A 397 -5.13 -4.58 23.65
CA THR A 397 -3.88 -4.11 24.27
C THR A 397 -4.07 -2.70 24.85
N GLU A 398 -3.12 -2.22 25.66
CA GLU A 398 -3.17 -0.83 26.17
C GLU A 398 -3.19 0.20 25.03
N GLU A 399 -2.33 0.00 24.02
CA GLU A 399 -2.28 0.80 22.80
C GLU A 399 -3.60 0.71 22.00
N GLY A 400 -4.06 -0.52 21.72
CA GLY A 400 -5.29 -0.74 20.97
C GLY A 400 -6.51 -0.14 21.66
N TRP A 401 -6.57 -0.17 22.99
CA TRP A 401 -7.64 0.48 23.74
C TRP A 401 -7.53 2.01 23.73
N SER A 402 -6.32 2.58 23.75
CA SER A 402 -6.14 4.03 23.53
C SER A 402 -6.65 4.43 22.15
N TRP A 403 -6.24 3.69 21.10
CA TRP A 403 -6.69 3.91 19.73
C TRP A 403 -8.22 3.83 19.59
N VAL A 404 -8.88 2.81 20.16
CA VAL A 404 -10.34 2.71 20.17
C VAL A 404 -10.98 3.87 20.94
N SER A 405 -10.41 4.27 22.08
CA SER A 405 -10.94 5.36 22.92
C SER A 405 -10.86 6.73 22.23
N ASP A 406 -9.79 6.98 21.50
CA ASP A 406 -9.50 8.25 20.83
C ASP A 406 -10.22 8.35 19.47
N MET A 407 -10.07 7.33 18.62
CA MET A 407 -10.61 7.30 17.25
C MET A 407 -12.08 6.88 17.19
N LYS A 408 -12.57 6.16 18.21
CA LYS A 408 -13.96 5.67 18.35
C LYS A 408 -14.50 4.91 17.12
N PRO A 409 -13.74 3.96 16.54
CA PRO A 409 -14.24 3.10 15.48
C PRO A 409 -15.38 2.22 16.02
N THR A 410 -16.33 1.91 15.15
CA THR A 410 -17.49 1.04 15.48
C THR A 410 -17.63 -0.15 14.52
N ALA A 411 -16.79 -0.19 13.48
CA ALA A 411 -16.72 -1.21 12.43
C ALA A 411 -15.39 -1.03 11.67
N PRO A 412 -14.95 -2.03 10.88
CA PRO A 412 -13.77 -1.91 10.02
C PRO A 412 -13.87 -0.76 9.01
N ARG A 413 -12.72 -0.17 8.62
CA ARG A 413 -12.65 1.12 7.89
C ARG A 413 -13.52 1.22 6.62
N PHE A 414 -13.65 0.14 5.87
CA PHE A 414 -14.38 0.09 4.60
C PHE A 414 -15.82 -0.44 4.72
N TRP A 415 -16.27 -0.78 5.92
CA TRP A 415 -17.67 -1.07 6.16
C TRP A 415 -18.51 0.20 6.08
N ARG A 416 -19.74 0.05 5.61
CA ARG A 416 -20.71 1.12 5.38
C ARG A 416 -22.07 0.65 5.87
N ARG A 417 -22.84 1.53 6.51
CA ARG A 417 -24.12 1.18 7.11
C ARG A 417 -25.18 2.24 6.86
N SER A 418 -26.36 1.82 6.42
CA SER A 418 -27.55 2.66 6.24
C SER A 418 -28.72 2.02 6.99
N GLY A 419 -29.08 2.56 8.16
CA GLY A 419 -29.99 1.88 9.09
C GLY A 419 -29.42 0.52 9.51
N ASP A 420 -30.17 -0.55 9.21
CA ASP A 420 -29.80 -1.95 9.44
C ASP A 420 -29.17 -2.64 8.21
N GLU A 421 -28.96 -1.90 7.10
CA GLU A 421 -28.31 -2.41 5.90
C GLU A 421 -26.79 -2.23 5.96
N HIS A 422 -26.04 -3.31 5.72
CA HIS A 422 -24.58 -3.36 5.67
C HIS A 422 -24.08 -3.44 4.24
N TYR A 423 -23.00 -2.70 3.97
CA TYR A 423 -22.33 -2.62 2.69
C TYR A 423 -20.81 -2.63 2.89
N LEU A 424 -20.08 -3.05 1.85
CA LEU A 424 -18.63 -2.94 1.79
C LEU A 424 -18.25 -1.96 0.67
N ARG A 425 -17.44 -0.95 0.99
CA ARG A 425 -16.79 -0.08 0.00
C ARG A 425 -15.72 -0.91 -0.70
N THR A 426 -15.78 -1.09 -2.02
CA THR A 426 -14.68 -1.60 -2.86
C THR A 426 -13.98 -0.43 -3.55
N LEU A 427 -12.97 -0.69 -4.40
CA LEU A 427 -12.17 0.33 -5.08
C LEU A 427 -13.03 1.47 -5.68
N CYS A 428 -14.09 1.13 -6.43
CA CYS A 428 -14.96 2.10 -7.07
C CYS A 428 -16.43 2.07 -6.61
N GLU A 429 -16.89 1.04 -5.90
CA GLU A 429 -18.32 0.82 -5.62
C GLU A 429 -18.62 0.71 -4.11
N GLU A 430 -19.89 0.76 -3.72
CA GLU A 430 -20.38 0.20 -2.45
C GLU A 430 -21.32 -0.96 -2.76
N ILE A 431 -20.99 -2.16 -2.29
CA ILE A 431 -21.74 -3.39 -2.59
C ILE A 431 -22.47 -3.91 -1.35
N PRO A 432 -23.60 -4.64 -1.49
CA PRO A 432 -24.21 -5.36 -0.38
C PRO A 432 -23.19 -6.27 0.30
N MET A 433 -23.15 -6.29 1.64
CA MET A 433 -22.07 -6.95 2.38
C MET A 433 -21.80 -8.40 1.92
N PRO A 434 -20.57 -8.71 1.45
CA PRO A 434 -20.14 -10.08 1.16
C PRO A 434 -19.75 -10.77 2.46
N TRP A 435 -20.69 -11.53 3.03
CA TRP A 435 -20.54 -12.12 4.36
C TRP A 435 -19.42 -13.16 4.47
N ASP A 436 -19.00 -13.74 3.36
CA ASP A 436 -17.97 -14.78 3.21
C ASP A 436 -16.64 -14.30 2.61
N TRP A 437 -16.49 -13.00 2.39
CA TRP A 437 -15.18 -12.39 2.09
C TRP A 437 -14.43 -12.13 3.40
N PRO A 438 -13.08 -12.05 3.38
CA PRO A 438 -12.30 -11.72 4.56
C PRO A 438 -12.66 -10.33 5.12
N ALA A 439 -12.53 -10.17 6.43
CA ALA A 439 -12.68 -8.89 7.12
C ALA A 439 -11.38 -8.08 7.02
N GLU A 440 -11.50 -6.83 6.57
CA GLU A 440 -10.36 -5.93 6.32
C GLU A 440 -10.15 -4.97 7.49
N VAL A 441 -9.18 -5.29 8.36
CA VAL A 441 -9.00 -4.68 9.69
C VAL A 441 -7.57 -4.23 9.93
N CYS A 442 -7.35 -3.32 10.88
CA CYS A 442 -6.02 -2.95 11.36
C CYS A 442 -5.44 -3.99 12.34
N HIS A 443 -4.15 -3.88 12.67
CA HIS A 443 -3.46 -4.82 13.56
C HIS A 443 -4.13 -4.93 14.94
N ASN A 444 -4.49 -3.78 15.53
CA ASN A 444 -5.16 -3.72 16.84
C ASN A 444 -6.55 -4.41 16.82
N GLU A 445 -7.31 -4.22 15.74
CA GLU A 445 -8.60 -4.88 15.53
C GLU A 445 -8.48 -6.40 15.35
N ALA A 446 -7.44 -6.86 14.65
CA ALA A 446 -7.15 -8.27 14.43
C ALA A 446 -6.73 -8.97 15.73
N ALA A 447 -5.83 -8.35 16.51
CA ALA A 447 -5.42 -8.84 17.82
C ALA A 447 -6.60 -8.91 18.81
N ALA A 448 -7.48 -7.90 18.80
CA ALA A 448 -8.67 -7.89 19.66
C ALA A 448 -9.71 -8.97 19.28
N PHE A 449 -9.85 -9.27 17.99
CA PHE A 449 -10.66 -10.39 17.52
C PHE A 449 -10.12 -11.74 18.01
N CYS A 450 -8.79 -11.94 17.98
CA CYS A 450 -8.16 -13.14 18.55
C CYS A 450 -8.37 -13.27 20.08
N ALA A 451 -8.31 -12.16 20.82
CA ALA A 451 -8.60 -12.15 22.26
C ALA A 451 -10.07 -12.53 22.55
N TYR A 452 -11.02 -12.00 21.79
CA TYR A 452 -12.44 -12.40 21.85
C TYR A 452 -12.64 -13.88 21.53
N LEU A 453 -12.03 -14.40 20.44
CA LEU A 453 -12.10 -15.82 20.12
C LEU A 453 -11.48 -16.69 21.22
N SER A 454 -10.44 -16.22 21.88
CA SER A 454 -9.83 -16.94 22.99
C SER A 454 -10.80 -17.14 24.15
N GLU A 455 -11.52 -16.08 24.53
CA GLU A 455 -12.58 -16.13 25.55
C GLU A 455 -13.76 -17.02 25.09
N LYS A 456 -14.21 -16.88 23.84
CA LYS A 456 -15.34 -17.63 23.26
C LYS A 456 -15.09 -19.13 23.14
N LEU A 457 -13.85 -19.53 22.83
CA LEU A 457 -13.48 -20.92 22.55
C LEU A 457 -12.79 -21.64 23.72
N GLY A 458 -12.37 -20.92 24.76
CA GLY A 458 -11.60 -21.48 25.87
C GLY A 458 -10.22 -22.03 25.45
N LYS A 459 -9.68 -21.51 24.35
CA LYS A 459 -8.35 -21.82 23.78
C LYS A 459 -7.54 -20.53 23.65
N THR A 460 -6.22 -20.61 23.60
CA THR A 460 -5.40 -19.44 23.22
C THR A 460 -5.43 -19.27 21.71
N ILE A 461 -6.04 -18.20 21.22
CA ILE A 461 -6.07 -17.79 19.81
C ILE A 461 -5.26 -16.50 19.67
N ARG A 462 -4.40 -16.43 18.66
CA ARG A 462 -3.56 -15.26 18.37
C ARG A 462 -3.28 -15.15 16.87
N LEU A 463 -2.74 -14.02 16.45
CA LEU A 463 -2.13 -13.87 15.13
C LEU A 463 -0.89 -14.78 15.02
N PRO A 464 -0.53 -15.24 13.81
CA PRO A 464 0.68 -16.05 13.59
C PRO A 464 1.96 -15.25 13.84
N MET A 465 3.04 -15.96 14.16
CA MET A 465 4.41 -15.45 14.04
C MET A 465 4.89 -15.54 12.57
N GLU A 466 6.04 -14.94 12.24
CA GLU A 466 6.53 -14.92 10.85
C GLU A 466 6.92 -16.33 10.38
N ASP A 467 7.65 -17.05 11.23
CA ASP A 467 8.04 -18.44 11.01
C ASP A 467 6.83 -19.38 10.88
N GLU A 468 5.78 -19.18 11.68
CA GLU A 468 4.51 -19.90 11.53
C GLU A 468 3.81 -19.59 10.19
N HIS A 469 3.81 -18.33 9.74
CA HIS A 469 3.28 -17.99 8.43
C HIS A 469 4.11 -18.60 7.30
N MET A 470 5.45 -18.50 7.38
CA MET A 470 6.36 -19.12 6.40
C MET A 470 6.21 -20.65 6.38
N ARG A 471 6.01 -21.29 7.54
CA ARG A 471 5.72 -22.73 7.65
C ARG A 471 4.42 -23.15 6.96
N MET A 472 3.38 -22.31 6.99
CA MET A 472 2.15 -22.51 6.20
C MET A 472 2.41 -22.28 4.70
N ARG A 473 3.17 -21.24 4.38
CA ARG A 473 3.53 -20.83 3.01
C ARG A 473 4.36 -21.86 2.27
N ASP A 474 5.29 -22.54 2.95
CA ASP A 474 6.07 -23.68 2.43
C ASP A 474 5.17 -24.83 1.92
N SER A 475 3.90 -24.89 2.34
CA SER A 475 2.97 -25.88 1.77
C SER A 475 2.50 -25.55 0.35
N VAL A 476 2.77 -24.35 -0.18
CA VAL A 476 2.29 -23.87 -1.48
C VAL A 476 3.41 -24.01 -2.53
N PRO A 477 3.44 -25.09 -3.33
CA PRO A 477 4.57 -25.41 -4.21
C PRO A 477 4.66 -24.53 -5.46
N THR A 478 3.73 -23.58 -5.63
CA THR A 478 3.66 -22.69 -6.79
C THR A 478 3.73 -21.22 -6.38
N ASP A 479 4.55 -20.89 -5.38
CA ASP A 479 4.89 -19.52 -5.03
C ASP A 479 5.90 -18.95 -6.05
N LEU A 480 5.98 -17.63 -6.20
CA LEU A 480 7.00 -16.95 -7.01
C LEU A 480 8.27 -16.62 -6.23
N GLN A 481 8.21 -16.54 -4.91
CA GLN A 481 9.42 -16.24 -4.16
C GLN A 481 10.42 -17.39 -4.23
N ASP A 482 11.68 -17.00 -4.02
CA ASP A 482 12.76 -17.84 -3.49
C ASP A 482 12.33 -18.38 -2.10
N SER A 483 11.40 -19.34 -2.13
CA SER A 483 10.96 -20.21 -1.05
C SER A 483 11.75 -21.52 -1.11
N ALA A 484 11.63 -22.38 -0.10
CA ALA A 484 12.27 -23.71 -0.11
C ALA A 484 11.82 -24.64 -1.26
N HIS A 485 10.85 -24.21 -2.07
CA HIS A 485 10.26 -24.97 -3.19
C HIS A 485 10.60 -24.41 -4.58
N GLY A 486 11.32 -23.27 -4.64
CA GLY A 486 11.70 -22.60 -5.88
C GLY A 486 10.59 -21.75 -6.51
N PRO A 487 10.93 -20.89 -7.50
CA PRO A 487 9.97 -20.00 -8.15
C PRO A 487 9.17 -20.74 -9.22
N ALA A 488 7.85 -20.84 -9.04
CA ALA A 488 6.94 -21.21 -10.12
C ALA A 488 5.48 -20.84 -9.80
N TRP A 489 5.01 -19.65 -10.20
CA TRP A 489 3.64 -19.65 -10.74
C TRP A 489 3.66 -20.61 -11.94
N GLY A 490 2.94 -21.72 -11.80
CA GLY A 490 2.78 -22.67 -12.88
C GLY A 490 1.85 -22.11 -13.96
N ALA A 491 0.97 -22.95 -14.50
CA ALA A 491 -0.10 -22.45 -15.39
C ALA A 491 -1.14 -21.55 -14.68
N TRP A 492 -1.08 -21.42 -13.34
CA TRP A 492 -2.06 -20.71 -12.51
C TRP A 492 -1.40 -20.08 -11.27
N THR A 493 -1.85 -18.88 -10.91
CA THR A 493 -1.51 -18.21 -9.64
C THR A 493 -2.19 -18.90 -8.45
N PRO A 494 -1.50 -19.16 -7.32
CA PRO A 494 -2.02 -19.93 -6.18
C PRO A 494 -3.08 -19.22 -5.32
N GLY A 495 -3.27 -17.92 -5.50
CA GLY A 495 -4.14 -17.08 -4.67
C GLY A 495 -4.66 -15.86 -5.42
N ASN A 496 -5.63 -15.13 -4.86
CA ASN A 496 -6.05 -13.84 -5.39
C ASN A 496 -4.99 -12.78 -5.04
N ILE A 497 -3.90 -12.73 -5.80
CA ILE A 497 -2.76 -11.83 -5.58
C ILE A 497 -2.38 -11.16 -6.91
N ASN A 498 -1.72 -10.01 -6.85
CA ASN A 498 -1.07 -9.40 -8.02
C ASN A 498 -2.03 -9.05 -9.17
N LEU A 499 -3.27 -8.70 -8.82
CA LEU A 499 -4.40 -8.48 -9.72
C LEU A 499 -4.69 -9.67 -10.66
N ALA A 500 -4.17 -10.86 -10.38
CA ALA A 500 -4.29 -12.03 -11.26
C ALA A 500 -5.76 -12.42 -11.53
N PHE A 501 -6.65 -12.16 -10.57
CA PHE A 501 -8.09 -12.40 -10.69
C PHE A 501 -8.90 -11.11 -10.60
N TRP A 502 -8.94 -10.45 -9.43
CA TRP A 502 -9.87 -9.35 -9.13
C TRP A 502 -9.23 -8.18 -8.38
N ALA A 503 -9.73 -6.96 -8.63
CA ALA A 503 -9.42 -5.76 -7.84
C ALA A 503 -10.29 -5.65 -6.58
N SER A 504 -10.48 -6.78 -5.90
CA SER A 504 -11.18 -6.91 -4.64
C SER A 504 -10.85 -8.25 -4.01
N SER A 505 -11.18 -8.38 -2.72
CA SER A 505 -11.25 -9.69 -2.08
C SER A 505 -12.26 -10.63 -2.77
N CYS A 506 -12.18 -11.91 -2.45
CA CYS A 506 -13.06 -12.97 -2.92
C CYS A 506 -13.49 -13.88 -1.74
N PRO A 507 -14.41 -14.83 -1.94
CA PRO A 507 -14.84 -15.74 -0.89
C PRO A 507 -13.68 -16.54 -0.33
N VAL A 508 -13.60 -16.65 0.99
CA VAL A 508 -12.48 -17.32 1.69
C VAL A 508 -12.37 -18.81 1.38
N ASP A 509 -13.40 -19.41 0.80
CA ASP A 509 -13.43 -20.82 0.36
C ASP A 509 -12.92 -21.02 -1.09
N THR A 510 -12.15 -20.05 -1.64
CA THR A 510 -11.70 -20.07 -3.05
C THR A 510 -10.33 -20.73 -3.28
N PHE A 511 -9.25 -20.30 -2.61
CA PHE A 511 -7.88 -20.76 -2.93
C PHE A 511 -7.33 -21.70 -1.87
N LYS A 512 -7.40 -23.01 -2.12
CA LYS A 512 -6.98 -24.06 -1.16
C LYS A 512 -5.51 -24.45 -1.33
N SER A 513 -4.73 -24.38 -0.25
CA SER A 513 -3.37 -24.93 -0.16
C SER A 513 -3.37 -26.47 0.02
N PRO A 514 -2.25 -27.15 -0.27
CA PRO A 514 -2.05 -28.56 0.04
C PRO A 514 -2.21 -28.96 1.52
N LEU A 515 -1.97 -28.05 2.48
CA LEU A 515 -2.29 -28.29 3.90
C LEU A 515 -3.79 -28.23 4.22
N GLY A 516 -4.61 -27.78 3.27
CA GLY A 516 -6.04 -27.64 3.42
C GLY A 516 -6.50 -26.27 3.92
N LEU A 517 -5.58 -25.42 4.37
CA LEU A 517 -5.78 -24.00 4.66
C LEU A 517 -6.10 -23.23 3.38
N TYR A 518 -6.90 -22.17 3.47
CA TYR A 518 -7.25 -21.31 2.34
C TYR A 518 -6.58 -19.94 2.42
N ASP A 519 -6.37 -19.31 1.26
CA ASP A 519 -5.85 -17.95 1.10
C ASP A 519 -4.52 -17.69 1.86
N VAL A 520 -3.65 -18.70 1.96
CA VAL A 520 -2.27 -18.60 2.50
C VAL A 520 -1.43 -17.57 1.71
N LEU A 521 -1.81 -17.32 0.46
CA LEU A 521 -1.29 -16.24 -0.39
C LEU A 521 -2.47 -15.46 -0.97
N GLY A 522 -2.37 -14.14 -0.99
CA GLY A 522 -3.38 -13.25 -1.56
C GLY A 522 -4.66 -13.12 -0.73
N ASN A 523 -5.69 -12.64 -1.42
CA ASN A 523 -6.97 -12.18 -0.90
C ASN A 523 -6.81 -10.94 0.02
N VAL A 524 -6.12 -11.03 1.17
CA VAL A 524 -5.75 -9.87 1.99
C VAL A 524 -4.42 -10.13 2.71
N TRP A 525 -3.65 -9.06 2.95
CA TRP A 525 -2.51 -9.09 3.85
C TRP A 525 -2.90 -9.61 5.24
N GLN A 526 -2.12 -10.54 5.76
CA GLN A 526 -2.36 -11.19 7.06
C GLN A 526 -1.48 -10.56 8.14
N HIS A 527 -2.09 -10.08 9.23
CA HIS A 527 -1.37 -9.48 10.35
C HIS A 527 -0.56 -10.53 11.12
N CYS A 528 0.70 -10.21 11.42
CA CYS A 528 1.62 -11.05 12.20
C CYS A 528 1.92 -10.42 13.56
N LEU A 529 2.22 -11.21 14.60
CA LEU A 529 2.71 -10.69 15.89
C LEU A 529 4.19 -10.25 15.85
N THR A 530 4.93 -10.66 14.83
CA THR A 530 6.36 -10.33 14.70
C THR A 530 6.49 -8.83 14.37
N PRO A 531 7.21 -8.03 15.18
CA PRO A 531 7.50 -6.64 14.85
C PRO A 531 8.41 -6.55 13.62
N ILE A 532 8.54 -5.36 13.04
CA ILE A 532 9.57 -5.11 12.02
C ILE A 532 10.94 -5.07 12.71
N ASP A 533 11.69 -6.14 12.51
CA ASP A 533 13.08 -6.31 12.87
C ASP A 533 13.94 -6.59 11.61
N VAL A 534 15.22 -6.90 11.81
CA VAL A 534 16.15 -7.18 10.71
C VAL A 534 17.01 -8.40 10.99
N LEU A 535 17.35 -9.11 9.92
CA LEU A 535 18.16 -10.33 9.96
C LEU A 535 19.60 -10.05 10.42
N GLU A 536 20.28 -11.07 10.96
CA GLU A 536 21.72 -10.96 11.27
C GLU A 536 22.49 -10.67 9.98
N GLY A 537 23.22 -9.55 9.92
CA GLY A 537 23.92 -9.13 8.70
C GLY A 537 23.04 -8.39 7.67
N PHE A 538 21.87 -7.90 8.07
CA PHE A 538 21.10 -6.92 7.28
C PHE A 538 21.97 -5.71 6.89
N GLU A 539 21.89 -5.34 5.61
CA GLU A 539 22.46 -4.12 5.06
C GLU A 539 21.41 -3.44 4.19
N THR A 540 21.21 -2.13 4.39
CA THR A 540 20.35 -1.32 3.53
C THR A 540 20.89 -1.24 2.12
N HIS A 541 20.01 -1.18 1.10
CA HIS A 541 20.47 -0.96 -0.26
C HIS A 541 21.13 0.44 -0.41
N PRO A 542 22.37 0.59 -0.93
CA PRO A 542 23.11 1.87 -0.91
C PRO A 542 22.47 3.04 -1.66
N LEU A 543 21.49 2.78 -2.52
CA LEU A 543 20.71 3.80 -3.25
C LEU A 543 19.32 4.04 -2.64
N TYR A 544 18.93 3.31 -1.60
CA TYR A 544 17.63 3.44 -0.93
C TYR A 544 17.76 3.07 0.56
N ASP A 545 18.58 3.83 1.29
CA ASP A 545 18.99 3.53 2.67
C ASP A 545 17.94 3.87 3.75
N ASP A 546 16.88 4.56 3.35
CA ASP A 546 15.72 4.95 4.15
C ASP A 546 14.45 4.11 3.91
N PHE A 547 14.51 3.02 3.11
CA PHE A 547 13.34 2.17 2.88
C PHE A 547 12.90 1.37 4.13
N THR A 548 13.79 0.52 4.66
CA THR A 548 13.48 -0.28 5.87
C THR A 548 13.84 0.46 7.16
N THR A 549 14.93 1.22 7.19
CA THR A 549 15.52 1.79 8.42
C THR A 549 14.53 2.53 9.33
N PRO A 550 13.57 3.35 8.83
CA PRO A 550 12.61 4.07 9.67
C PRO A 550 11.55 3.18 10.33
N THR A 551 11.26 2.00 9.77
CA THR A 551 10.17 1.14 10.24
C THR A 551 10.60 0.15 11.32
N ILE A 552 11.91 -0.07 11.51
CA ILE A 552 12.47 -0.99 12.50
C ILE A 552 12.07 -0.60 13.93
N GLY A 553 11.38 -1.49 14.64
CA GLY A 553 11.03 -1.33 16.05
C GLY A 553 9.66 -1.93 16.41
N GLU A 554 9.27 -1.73 17.67
CA GLU A 554 8.03 -2.30 18.24
C GLU A 554 6.74 -1.59 17.78
N ALA A 555 6.83 -0.50 17.02
CA ALA A 555 5.70 0.29 16.54
C ALA A 555 5.12 -0.17 15.19
N HIS A 556 5.80 -1.10 14.51
CA HIS A 556 5.35 -1.67 13.24
C HIS A 556 5.38 -3.19 13.33
N SER A 557 4.33 -3.85 12.83
CA SER A 557 4.24 -5.31 12.77
C SER A 557 4.33 -5.79 11.32
N ARG A 558 4.92 -6.97 11.10
CA ARG A 558 4.94 -7.62 9.78
C ARG A 558 3.51 -7.91 9.31
N ILE A 559 3.29 -7.77 8.02
CA ILE A 559 2.11 -8.27 7.32
C ILE A 559 2.56 -9.23 6.22
N MET A 560 1.87 -10.36 6.07
CA MET A 560 2.33 -11.49 5.26
C MET A 560 1.29 -11.90 4.21
N GLY A 561 1.73 -12.65 3.19
CA GLY A 561 0.86 -13.33 2.22
C GLY A 561 0.44 -12.51 0.98
N GLY A 562 0.45 -11.18 1.04
CA GLY A 562 -0.01 -10.30 -0.04
C GLY A 562 -1.53 -10.11 -0.09
N ALA A 563 -2.01 -9.00 -0.65
CA ALA A 563 -3.43 -8.79 -0.96
C ALA A 563 -3.72 -9.00 -2.46
N TRP A 564 -4.93 -8.65 -2.89
CA TRP A 564 -5.43 -8.87 -4.26
C TRP A 564 -4.85 -7.97 -5.35
N MET A 565 -4.14 -6.89 -5.02
CA MET A 565 -3.52 -5.98 -6.01
C MET A 565 -2.18 -6.52 -6.52
#